data_AF-A0A2T5LEC7-F1
#
_entry.id   AF-A0A2T5LEC7-F1
#
_cell.length_a   1.000
_cell.length_b   1.000
_cell.length_c   1.000
_cell.angle_alpha   90.00
_cell.angle_beta   90.00
_cell.angle_gamma   90.00
#
_symmetry.space_group_name_H-M   'P 1'
#
loop_
_entity.id
_entity.type
_entity.pdbx_description
1 polymer ?
#
loop_
_entity_poly.entity_id
_entity_poly.type
_entity_poly.pdbx_seq_one_letter_code
_entity_poly.pdbx_strand_id
1 'polypeptide(L)'
;MALVNCAECDAEISDKALACPACGAPQKKSRSVLPVLLSLIGLAVLAFVILAAVGSRQASTAAARTSPSASILADSEVQLGNGAYGCAFSATVESAKRHYELGEYSAWASESGGPLCFNHAPSELKWTVLQIRGDFAQVGFASLAQYDAAHKSVPDMATEKYWVPLSFLLPASP
;
A
#
# COMPACT_ATOMS: atom_id res chain seq x y z
N MET A 1 -47.74 22.70 36.91
CA MET A 1 -47.40 22.13 38.23
C MET A 1 -48.18 20.84 38.31
N ALA A 2 -47.52 19.69 38.25
CA ALA A 2 -48.21 18.41 38.40
C ALA A 2 -48.14 18.05 39.88
N LEU A 3 -49.30 17.77 40.49
CA LEU A 3 -49.31 17.14 41.79
C LEU A 3 -49.22 15.62 41.57
N VAL A 4 -48.38 14.98 42.38
CA VAL A 4 -48.12 13.54 42.37
C VAL A 4 -48.40 13.00 43.77
N ASN A 5 -48.83 11.75 43.87
CA ASN A 5 -49.08 11.13 45.17
C ASN A 5 -47.75 10.68 45.79
N CYS A 6 -47.56 10.95 47.07
CA CYS A 6 -46.41 10.45 47.80
C CYS A 6 -46.46 8.91 47.88
N ALA A 7 -45.37 8.23 47.47
CA ALA A 7 -45.30 6.77 47.45
C ALA A 7 -45.44 6.09 48.84
N GLU A 8 -45.26 6.83 49.93
CA GLU A 8 -45.31 6.29 51.30
C GLU A 8 -46.62 6.61 52.04
N CYS A 9 -47.18 7.81 51.86
CA CYS A 9 -48.34 8.28 52.62
C CYS A 9 -49.55 8.70 51.77
N ASP A 10 -49.45 8.56 50.44
CA ASP A 10 -50.47 8.93 49.46
C ASP A 10 -50.93 10.40 49.48
N ALA A 11 -50.24 11.26 50.23
CA ALA A 11 -50.53 12.69 50.25
C ALA A 11 -50.20 13.34 48.90
N GLU A 12 -51.06 14.27 48.47
CA GLU A 12 -50.90 15.01 47.21
C GLU A 12 -49.78 16.07 47.36
N ILE A 13 -48.69 15.92 46.60
CA ILE A 13 -47.48 16.75 46.71
C ILE A 13 -47.00 17.22 45.34
N SER A 14 -46.24 18.31 45.27
CA SER A 14 -45.68 18.77 43.99
C SER A 14 -44.62 17.79 43.46
N ASP A 15 -44.66 17.54 42.14
CA ASP A 15 -43.63 16.84 41.35
C ASP A 15 -42.20 17.40 41.51
N LYS A 16 -42.06 18.62 42.05
CA LYS A 16 -40.79 19.30 42.32
C LYS A 16 -40.36 19.28 43.79
N ALA A 17 -41.19 18.77 44.70
CA ALA A 17 -40.84 18.71 46.12
C ALA A 17 -39.65 17.76 46.34
N LEU A 18 -38.63 18.19 47.09
CA LEU A 18 -37.46 17.36 47.43
C LEU A 18 -37.83 16.22 48.40
N ALA A 19 -38.77 16.50 49.31
CA ALA A 19 -39.32 15.57 50.27
C ALA A 19 -40.81 15.86 50.49
N CYS A 20 -41.57 14.85 50.91
CA CYS A 20 -42.98 14.99 51.23
C CYS A 20 -43.14 15.80 52.54
N PRO A 21 -43.92 16.91 52.56
CA PRO A 21 -44.14 17.69 53.77
C PRO A 21 -45.00 16.98 54.81
N ALA A 22 -45.77 15.96 54.41
CA ALA A 22 -46.65 15.21 55.32
C ALA A 22 -45.92 14.10 56.08
N CYS A 23 -45.00 13.37 55.43
CA CYS A 23 -44.31 12.21 56.04
C CYS A 23 -42.78 12.32 56.06
N GLY A 24 -42.19 13.34 55.42
CA GLY A 24 -40.74 13.53 55.35
C GLY A 24 -40.00 12.65 54.33
N ALA A 25 -40.68 11.75 53.62
CA ALA A 25 -40.04 10.82 52.70
C ALA A 25 -39.42 11.55 51.47
N PRO A 26 -38.17 11.21 51.07
CA PRO A 26 -37.52 11.83 49.93
C PRO A 26 -38.16 11.39 48.60
N GLN A 27 -38.34 12.34 47.68
CA GLN A 27 -38.88 12.02 46.35
C GLN A 27 -37.82 11.37 45.46
N LYS A 28 -38.07 10.14 45.01
CA LYS A 28 -37.24 9.48 43.99
C LYS A 28 -37.56 10.09 42.63
N LYS A 29 -36.69 11.00 42.15
CA LYS A 29 -36.75 11.48 40.75
C LYS A 29 -36.64 10.29 39.81
N SER A 30 -37.64 10.12 38.92
CA SER A 30 -37.51 9.20 37.79
C SER A 30 -36.37 9.70 36.92
N ARG A 31 -35.25 8.96 36.91
CA ARG A 31 -34.16 9.22 35.97
C ARG A 31 -34.70 8.89 34.59
N SER A 32 -34.88 9.92 33.76
CA SER A 32 -35.23 9.71 32.36
C SER A 32 -34.12 8.90 31.70
N VAL A 33 -34.48 7.79 31.06
CA VAL A 33 -33.59 6.92 30.29
C VAL A 33 -33.24 7.51 28.91
N LEU A 34 -34.00 8.53 28.49
CA LEU A 34 -33.85 9.22 27.21
C LEU A 34 -32.44 9.81 26.97
N PRO A 35 -31.80 10.51 27.93
CA PRO A 35 -30.42 11.01 27.75
C PRO A 35 -29.39 9.88 27.58
N VAL A 36 -29.59 8.72 28.18
CA VAL A 36 -28.68 7.56 28.03
C VAL A 36 -28.81 6.97 26.63
N LEU A 37 -30.03 6.84 26.12
CA LEU A 37 -30.28 6.32 24.78
C LEU A 37 -29.70 7.24 23.69
N LEU A 38 -29.88 8.57 23.84
CA LEU A 38 -29.32 9.56 22.91
C LEU A 38 -27.79 9.57 22.93
N SER A 39 -27.17 9.39 24.11
CA SER A 39 -25.72 9.28 24.24
C SER A 39 -25.15 8.07 23.51
N LEU A 40 -25.81 6.91 23.62
CA LEU A 40 -25.39 5.69 22.93
C LEU A 40 -25.51 5.80 21.40
N ILE A 41 -26.58 6.43 20.91
CA ILE A 41 -26.76 6.69 19.47
C ILE A 41 -25.68 7.65 18.96
N GLY A 42 -25.40 8.73 19.70
CA GLY A 42 -24.33 9.68 19.34
C GLY A 42 -22.95 9.03 19.27
N LEU A 43 -22.62 8.16 20.24
CA LEU A 43 -21.36 7.43 20.28
C LEU A 43 -21.23 6.46 19.09
N ALA A 44 -22.31 5.75 18.74
CA ALA A 44 -22.33 4.82 17.62
C ALA A 44 -22.14 5.53 16.26
N VAL A 45 -22.80 6.68 16.06
CA VAL A 45 -22.63 7.50 14.84
C VAL A 45 -21.21 8.03 14.75
N LEU A 46 -20.63 8.52 15.85
CA LEU A 46 -19.25 9.01 15.88
C LEU A 46 -18.24 7.91 15.54
N ALA A 47 -18.41 6.70 16.10
CA ALA A 47 -17.56 5.55 15.79
C ALA A 47 -17.66 5.14 14.30
N PHE A 48 -18.86 5.18 13.72
CA PHE A 48 -19.08 4.87 12.31
C PHE A 48 -18.39 5.87 11.38
N VAL A 49 -18.44 7.17 11.70
CA VAL A 49 -17.75 8.22 10.92
C VAL A 49 -16.23 8.06 10.98
N ILE A 50 -15.67 7.74 12.14
CA ILE A 50 -14.22 7.50 12.29
C ILE A 50 -13.79 6.27 11.48
N LEU A 51 -14.55 5.17 11.55
CA LEU A 51 -14.29 3.97 10.74
C LEU A 51 -14.36 4.23 9.24
N ALA A 52 -15.35 5.01 8.78
CA ALA A 52 -15.46 5.39 7.37
C ALA A 52 -14.29 6.26 6.90
N ALA A 53 -13.82 7.20 7.74
CA ALA A 53 -12.68 8.06 7.42
C ALA A 53 -11.35 7.28 7.31
N VAL A 54 -11.16 6.24 8.13
CA VAL A 54 -9.96 5.38 8.10
C VAL A 54 -10.03 4.34 6.97
N GLY A 55 -11.22 3.81 6.66
CA GLY A 55 -11.43 2.82 5.59
C GLY A 55 -11.32 3.39 4.16
N SER A 56 -11.29 4.71 3.99
CA SER A 56 -11.25 5.35 2.67
C SER A 56 -9.87 5.36 2.00
N ARG A 57 -8.84 4.76 2.61
CA ARG A 57 -7.49 4.65 2.01
C ARG A 57 -7.21 3.31 1.32
N GLN A 58 -8.23 2.53 0.99
CA GLN A 58 -8.05 1.26 0.29
C GLN A 58 -9.15 0.99 -0.73
N ALA A 59 -9.13 1.74 -1.82
CA ALA A 59 -9.51 1.27 -3.14
C ALA A 59 -8.98 2.24 -4.20
N SER A 60 -7.67 2.50 -4.19
CA SER A 60 -7.00 2.64 -5.49
C SER A 60 -7.13 1.28 -6.15
N THR A 61 -8.17 1.14 -6.96
CA THR A 61 -8.25 0.23 -8.11
C THR A 61 -7.08 -0.74 -8.18
N ALA A 62 -7.27 -1.92 -7.60
CA ALA A 62 -6.82 -3.13 -8.26
C ALA A 62 -7.66 -3.26 -9.55
N ALA A 63 -7.41 -2.34 -10.50
CA ALA A 63 -7.54 -2.70 -11.89
C ALA A 63 -6.76 -4.01 -11.98
N ALA A 64 -7.45 -5.07 -12.38
CA ALA A 64 -6.84 -6.33 -12.69
C ALA A 64 -5.61 -6.02 -13.54
N ARG A 65 -4.43 -6.09 -12.92
CA ARG A 65 -3.18 -6.21 -13.63
C ARG A 65 -3.29 -7.60 -14.22
N THR A 66 -3.84 -7.70 -15.43
CA THR A 66 -3.31 -8.64 -16.40
C THR A 66 -1.86 -8.22 -16.57
N SER A 67 -1.03 -8.66 -15.63
CA SER A 67 0.39 -8.37 -15.62
C SER A 67 0.98 -9.10 -16.82
N PRO A 68 1.62 -8.41 -17.78
CA PRO A 68 2.38 -9.06 -18.86
C PRO A 68 3.45 -10.03 -18.31
N SER A 69 3.78 -9.90 -17.02
CA SER A 69 4.69 -10.74 -16.25
C SER A 69 4.35 -12.23 -16.18
N ALA A 70 3.12 -12.66 -16.48
CA ALA A 70 2.75 -14.07 -16.33
C ALA A 70 3.42 -15.01 -17.37
N SER A 71 4.08 -14.46 -18.40
CA SER A 71 4.69 -15.22 -19.49
C SER A 71 6.21 -15.01 -19.64
N ILE A 72 6.82 -14.15 -18.82
CA ILE A 72 8.24 -13.84 -18.95
C ILE A 72 9.04 -14.83 -18.09
N LEU A 73 9.83 -15.66 -18.75
CA LEU A 73 10.70 -16.68 -18.15
C LEU A 73 12.16 -16.27 -18.31
N ALA A 74 13.07 -16.94 -17.59
CA ALA A 74 14.49 -16.91 -17.95
C ALA A 74 14.67 -17.33 -19.42
N ASP A 75 15.67 -16.77 -20.08
CA ASP A 75 15.97 -16.86 -21.52
C ASP A 75 14.94 -16.24 -22.48
N SER A 76 13.90 -15.59 -21.97
CA SER A 76 12.96 -14.87 -22.83
C SER A 76 13.61 -13.60 -23.39
N GLU A 77 13.43 -13.36 -24.70
CA GLU A 77 13.67 -12.04 -25.29
C GLU A 77 12.55 -11.07 -24.86
N VAL A 78 12.96 -9.90 -24.37
CA VAL A 78 12.07 -8.85 -23.90
C VAL A 78 12.48 -7.50 -24.45
N GLN A 79 11.51 -6.61 -24.56
CA GLN A 79 11.74 -5.18 -24.77
C GLN A 79 11.56 -4.47 -23.44
N LEU A 80 12.36 -3.41 -23.23
CA LEU A 80 12.18 -2.53 -22.10
C LEU A 80 11.20 -1.42 -22.46
N GLY A 81 10.16 -1.27 -21.65
CA GLY A 81 9.14 -0.25 -21.81
C GLY A 81 9.68 1.16 -21.64
N ASN A 82 8.90 2.15 -22.10
CA ASN A 82 9.27 3.55 -21.97
C ASN A 82 9.43 3.94 -20.48
N GLY A 83 10.59 4.52 -20.14
CA GLY A 83 10.94 4.85 -18.75
C GLY A 83 11.54 3.70 -17.95
N ALA A 84 11.85 2.57 -18.60
CA ALA A 84 12.66 1.53 -17.99
C ALA A 84 14.03 2.09 -17.60
N TYR A 85 14.50 1.68 -16.43
CA TYR A 85 15.82 2.00 -15.91
C TYR A 85 16.48 0.75 -15.33
N GLY A 86 17.80 0.79 -15.27
CA GLY A 86 18.63 -0.28 -14.74
C GLY A 86 20.09 0.16 -14.66
N CYS A 87 20.88 -0.56 -13.88
CA CYS A 87 22.33 -0.32 -13.73
C CYS A 87 23.12 -1.61 -13.91
N ALA A 88 24.27 -1.51 -14.57
CA ALA A 88 25.20 -2.60 -14.75
C ALA A 88 25.91 -2.99 -13.45
N PHE A 89 26.39 -4.22 -13.41
CA PHE A 89 26.58 -4.99 -12.18
C PHE A 89 27.85 -4.66 -11.38
N SER A 90 27.65 -4.07 -10.19
CA SER A 90 28.35 -4.42 -8.95
C SER A 90 27.39 -4.53 -7.74
N ALA A 91 26.08 -4.41 -7.99
CA ALA A 91 25.03 -4.24 -6.99
C ALA A 91 24.17 -5.51 -6.82
N THR A 92 23.87 -5.90 -5.58
CA THR A 92 22.96 -7.03 -5.29
C THR A 92 21.49 -6.66 -5.53
N VAL A 93 20.60 -7.66 -5.63
CA VAL A 93 19.15 -7.44 -5.75
C VAL A 93 18.62 -6.51 -4.66
N GLU A 94 19.10 -6.69 -3.43
CA GLU A 94 18.68 -5.92 -2.27
C GLU A 94 19.05 -4.44 -2.40
N SER A 95 20.22 -4.14 -2.98
CA SER A 95 20.62 -2.76 -3.24
C SER A 95 19.76 -2.12 -4.33
N ALA A 96 19.51 -2.82 -5.44
CA ALA A 96 18.62 -2.33 -6.50
C ALA A 96 17.19 -2.07 -5.97
N LYS A 97 16.68 -2.98 -5.14
CA LYS A 97 15.36 -2.85 -4.50
C LYS A 97 15.30 -1.67 -3.53
N ARG A 98 16.34 -1.44 -2.71
CA ARG A 98 16.37 -0.31 -1.78
C ARG A 98 16.27 1.03 -2.51
N HIS A 99 17.06 1.24 -3.57
CA HIS A 99 17.01 2.48 -4.33
C HIS A 99 15.68 2.65 -5.08
N TYR A 100 15.06 1.53 -5.50
CA TYR A 100 13.69 1.53 -6.00
C TYR A 100 12.70 2.10 -4.99
N GLU A 101 12.71 1.57 -3.78
CA GLU A 101 11.79 2.00 -2.72
C GLU A 101 12.01 3.45 -2.29
N LEU A 102 13.25 3.96 -2.38
CA LEU A 102 13.60 5.34 -2.03
C LEU A 102 13.34 6.37 -3.14
N GLY A 103 13.09 5.94 -4.38
CA GLY A 103 12.90 6.88 -5.49
C GLY A 103 14.19 7.55 -5.99
N GLU A 104 15.35 7.07 -5.52
CA GLU A 104 16.68 7.69 -5.70
C GLU A 104 17.41 7.15 -6.94
N TYR A 105 16.69 6.93 -8.03
CA TYR A 105 17.19 6.22 -9.22
C TYR A 105 18.33 6.94 -9.95
N SER A 106 18.21 8.26 -10.10
CA SER A 106 19.26 9.11 -10.67
C SER A 106 20.45 9.27 -9.73
N ALA A 107 20.19 9.28 -8.41
CA ALA A 107 21.24 9.34 -7.40
C ALA A 107 22.02 8.02 -7.33
N TRP A 108 21.35 6.87 -7.48
CA TRP A 108 22.00 5.55 -7.54
C TRP A 108 22.91 5.42 -8.77
N ALA A 109 22.49 5.94 -9.93
CA ALA A 109 23.35 6.05 -11.12
C ALA A 109 24.57 6.94 -10.87
N SER A 110 24.44 7.98 -10.04
CA SER A 110 25.55 8.86 -9.67
C SER A 110 26.46 8.30 -8.56
N GLU A 111 25.94 7.51 -7.61
CA GLU A 111 26.70 6.89 -6.50
C GLU A 111 27.45 5.64 -6.95
N SER A 112 26.92 4.88 -7.90
CA SER A 112 27.63 3.75 -8.52
C SER A 112 28.75 4.18 -9.49
N GLY A 113 28.86 5.50 -9.76
CA GLY A 113 30.01 6.10 -10.43
C GLY A 113 30.30 5.58 -11.84
N GLY A 114 29.33 4.96 -12.50
CA GLY A 114 29.56 4.23 -13.75
C GLY A 114 28.77 4.77 -14.93
N PRO A 115 29.34 4.81 -16.15
CA PRO A 115 28.64 5.10 -17.42
C PRO A 115 27.60 4.02 -17.81
N LEU A 116 27.24 3.13 -16.89
CA LEU A 116 26.56 1.86 -17.14
C LEU A 116 25.18 1.79 -16.48
N CYS A 117 24.58 2.94 -16.17
CA CYS A 117 23.18 3.05 -15.76
C CYS A 117 22.38 3.74 -16.85
N PHE A 118 21.15 3.29 -17.07
CA PHE A 118 20.20 3.95 -17.95
C PHE A 118 18.94 4.33 -17.19
N ASN A 119 18.40 5.51 -17.49
CA ASN A 119 17.09 5.98 -17.04
C ASN A 119 16.03 5.90 -18.15
N HIS A 120 16.46 5.54 -19.35
CA HIS A 120 15.63 5.29 -20.51
C HIS A 120 16.35 4.27 -21.39
N ALA A 121 15.90 3.02 -21.35
CA ALA A 121 16.38 2.02 -22.27
C ALA A 121 15.91 2.35 -23.70
N PRO A 122 16.78 2.30 -24.71
CA PRO A 122 16.34 2.37 -26.09
C PRO A 122 15.38 1.21 -26.37
N SER A 123 14.19 1.51 -26.88
CA SER A 123 13.18 0.50 -27.21
C SER A 123 13.60 -0.44 -28.34
N GLU A 124 14.63 -0.05 -29.10
CA GLU A 124 15.16 -0.83 -30.24
C GLU A 124 16.11 -1.95 -29.80
N LEU A 125 16.60 -1.92 -28.56
CA LEU A 125 17.49 -2.94 -28.05
C LEU A 125 16.69 -4.15 -27.57
N LYS A 126 17.13 -5.32 -28.00
CA LYS A 126 16.67 -6.60 -27.48
C LYS A 126 17.42 -6.95 -26.21
N TRP A 127 16.67 -7.42 -25.22
CA TRP A 127 17.20 -7.84 -23.93
C TRP A 127 16.83 -9.29 -23.68
N THR A 128 17.71 -10.03 -23.02
CA THR A 128 17.42 -11.38 -22.56
C THR A 128 17.27 -11.39 -21.05
N VAL A 129 16.21 -12.03 -20.56
CA VAL A 129 16.03 -12.25 -19.12
C VAL A 129 16.96 -13.36 -18.65
N LEU A 130 17.90 -13.04 -17.77
CA LEU A 130 18.85 -14.01 -17.23
C LEU A 130 18.29 -14.73 -16.00
N GLN A 131 17.58 -13.99 -15.13
CA GLN A 131 16.92 -14.54 -13.95
C GLN A 131 15.83 -13.59 -13.44
N ILE A 132 14.91 -14.14 -12.66
CA ILE A 132 13.81 -13.41 -12.02
C ILE A 132 13.86 -13.63 -10.50
N ARG A 133 13.72 -12.56 -9.72
CA ARG A 133 13.74 -12.56 -8.25
C ARG A 133 12.66 -11.60 -7.73
N GLY A 134 11.51 -12.14 -7.32
CA GLY A 134 10.38 -11.31 -6.88
C GLY A 134 9.88 -10.43 -8.02
N ASP A 135 9.84 -9.12 -7.81
CA ASP A 135 9.39 -8.11 -8.78
C ASP A 135 10.53 -7.53 -9.66
N PHE A 136 11.72 -8.14 -9.62
CA PHE A 136 12.88 -7.72 -10.42
C PHE A 136 13.36 -8.83 -11.34
N ALA A 137 13.85 -8.43 -12.51
CA ALA A 137 14.54 -9.28 -13.46
C ALA A 137 15.98 -8.80 -13.64
N GLN A 138 16.90 -9.74 -13.76
CA GLN A 138 18.22 -9.47 -14.29
C GLN A 138 18.17 -9.64 -15.80
N VAL A 139 18.55 -8.61 -16.54
CA VAL A 139 18.57 -8.62 -18.00
C VAL A 139 19.97 -8.35 -18.54
N GLY A 140 20.22 -8.78 -19.76
CA GLY A 140 21.47 -8.57 -20.47
C GLY A 140 21.26 -8.51 -21.98
N PHE A 141 22.32 -8.18 -22.72
CA PHE A 141 22.27 -8.12 -24.19
C PHE A 141 22.62 -9.45 -24.87
N ALA A 142 23.13 -10.42 -24.12
CA ALA A 142 23.48 -11.76 -24.60
C ALA A 142 22.53 -12.81 -24.02
N SER A 143 22.46 -13.98 -24.67
CA SER A 143 21.71 -15.12 -24.13
C SER A 143 22.45 -15.77 -22.95
N LEU A 144 21.75 -16.52 -22.10
CA LEU A 144 22.39 -17.21 -20.97
C LEU A 144 23.53 -18.13 -21.42
N ALA A 145 23.34 -18.88 -22.52
CA ALA A 145 24.39 -19.72 -23.10
C ALA A 145 25.61 -18.91 -23.57
N GLN A 146 25.42 -17.68 -24.05
CA GLN A 146 26.52 -16.80 -24.44
C GLN A 146 27.27 -16.24 -23.22
N TYR A 147 26.56 -15.95 -22.12
CA TYR A 147 27.19 -15.60 -20.85
C TYR A 147 27.99 -16.76 -20.25
N ASP A 148 27.46 -17.99 -20.33
CA ASP A 148 28.16 -19.19 -19.85
C ASP A 148 29.37 -19.55 -20.71
N ALA A 149 29.30 -19.26 -22.02
CA ALA A 149 30.41 -19.43 -22.96
C ALA A 149 31.42 -18.26 -22.97
N ALA A 150 31.14 -17.17 -22.25
CA ALA A 150 31.95 -15.95 -22.25
C ALA A 150 33.26 -16.14 -21.47
N HIS A 151 34.22 -16.81 -22.10
CA HIS A 151 35.60 -16.87 -21.61
C HIS A 151 36.63 -16.25 -22.56
N LYS A 152 36.29 -15.75 -23.76
CA LYS A 152 37.36 -15.26 -24.67
C LYS A 152 37.07 -14.22 -25.76
N SER A 153 35.84 -13.78 -26.06
CA SER A 153 35.67 -12.89 -27.23
C SER A 153 34.37 -12.08 -27.32
N VAL A 154 33.63 -11.90 -26.22
CA VAL A 154 32.41 -11.08 -26.24
C VAL A 154 32.80 -9.63 -25.93
N PRO A 155 32.40 -8.62 -26.74
CA PRO A 155 32.67 -7.22 -26.44
C PRO A 155 32.09 -6.84 -25.07
N ASP A 156 32.80 -6.01 -24.30
CA ASP A 156 32.52 -5.74 -22.87
C ASP A 156 31.04 -5.46 -22.57
N MET A 157 30.37 -4.65 -23.40
CA MET A 157 28.96 -4.30 -23.22
C MET A 157 27.99 -5.49 -23.28
N ALA A 158 28.32 -6.55 -24.05
CA ALA A 158 27.50 -7.75 -24.14
C ALA A 158 27.66 -8.69 -22.94
N THR A 159 28.57 -8.38 -22.00
CA THR A 159 28.72 -9.10 -20.73
C THR A 159 28.12 -8.36 -19.53
N GLU A 160 27.56 -7.18 -19.73
CA GLU A 160 26.93 -6.41 -18.67
C GLU A 160 25.54 -6.95 -18.34
N LYS A 161 25.21 -6.93 -17.04
CA LYS A 161 23.93 -7.42 -16.51
C LYS A 161 23.28 -6.31 -15.70
N TYR A 162 21.97 -6.17 -15.83
CA TYR A 162 21.22 -5.06 -15.28
C TYR A 162 20.05 -5.58 -14.46
N TRP A 163 19.78 -4.98 -13.29
CA TRP A 163 18.53 -5.22 -12.57
C TRP A 163 17.48 -4.21 -13.00
N VAL A 164 16.32 -4.70 -13.43
CA VAL A 164 15.18 -3.89 -13.87
C VAL A 164 13.89 -4.41 -13.21
N PRO A 165 12.93 -3.55 -12.87
CA PRO A 165 11.62 -4.01 -12.39
C PRO A 165 10.83 -4.73 -13.48
N LEU A 166 10.17 -5.84 -13.12
CA LEU A 166 9.34 -6.65 -14.02
C LEU A 166 8.22 -5.85 -14.69
N SER A 167 7.74 -4.79 -14.05
CA SER A 167 6.71 -3.89 -14.59
C SER A 167 7.14 -3.17 -15.87
N PHE A 168 8.44 -3.10 -16.15
CA PHE A 168 8.98 -2.49 -17.37
C PHE A 168 9.32 -3.50 -18.47
N LEU A 169 9.18 -4.81 -18.20
CA LEU A 169 9.41 -5.82 -19.22
C LEU A 169 8.17 -6.02 -20.09
N LEU A 170 8.38 -5.90 -21.40
CA LEU A 170 7.38 -6.21 -22.42
C LEU A 170 7.83 -7.46 -23.17
N PRO A 171 6.94 -8.43 -23.45
CA PRO A 171 7.28 -9.56 -24.30
C PRO A 171 7.73 -9.04 -25.67
N ALA A 172 8.83 -9.59 -26.21
CA ALA A 172 9.24 -9.26 -27.57
C ALA A 172 8.12 -9.64 -28.55
N SER A 173 7.70 -8.68 -29.38
CA SER A 173 6.79 -8.96 -30.49
C SER A 173 7.44 -9.97 -31.46
N PRO A 174 6.69 -10.99 -31.94
CA PRO A 174 7.22 -12.00 -32.86
C PRO A 174 7.66 -11.41 -34.21
#